data_AF-A0A4V2FXX1-F1
#
_entry.id   AF-A0A4V2FXX1-F1
#
_cell.length_a   1.000
_cell.length_b   1.000
_cell.length_c   1.000
_cell.angle_alpha   90.00
_cell.angle_beta   90.00
_cell.angle_gamma   90.00
#
_symmetry.space_group_name_H-M   'P 1'
#
loop_
_entity.id
_entity.type
_entity.pdbx_description
1 polymer ?
#
loop_
_entity_poly.entity_id
_entity_poly.type
_entity_poly.pdbx_seq_one_letter_code
_entity_poly.pdbx_strand_id
1 'polypeptide(L)'
;MTSMSRARVARRIAAGAAYGGGGIGLAGAAVVGLLLAEAQLARRHVNGNGAHPRVPHADGLYGRAYAVPGEEALRLTLLGDSTAAGQGVHRAGQTPGALLASGLAAVAERPVKLRNVALPGAQSDDLDRQVAAVLGNAGRVPDVCVIMIGANDVTQRMPPTRSVRHLSAAVRRLRTAGAEVVVGTCPDLGTIEPVGQPLRWLARRASRQLAAAQTIGVIEQGGRTVSLGDLLGPEFEANPRELFGPDHYHPSAEGYATAAMAVLPTVCAALGLWPAEEERPDAFRREGFLPVARAAAEAAAEAGTEVTAAMPTGPRGPWALLKRRRRRRVPEPEPTPATPSP
;
A
#
# COMPACT_ATOMS: atom_id res chain seq x y z
N MET A 1 -42.03 20.04 -3.98
CA MET A 1 -40.84 20.95 -4.05
C MET A 1 -40.68 21.42 -5.48
N THR A 2 -41.02 22.69 -5.72
CA THR A 2 -41.61 23.21 -6.98
C THR A 2 -40.57 23.66 -8.03
N SER A 3 -40.97 23.62 -9.30
CA SER A 3 -40.15 23.97 -10.48
C SER A 3 -39.52 25.38 -10.44
N MET A 4 -40.10 26.29 -9.65
CA MET A 4 -39.56 27.63 -9.37
C MET A 4 -38.17 27.63 -8.72
N SER A 5 -37.80 26.58 -7.97
CA SER A 5 -36.48 26.44 -7.35
C SER A 5 -35.38 26.18 -8.40
N ARG A 6 -35.67 25.34 -9.40
CA ARG A 6 -34.73 25.01 -10.47
C ARG A 6 -34.48 26.19 -11.42
N ALA A 7 -35.52 26.99 -11.68
CA ALA A 7 -35.41 28.19 -12.52
C ALA A 7 -34.53 29.29 -11.91
N ARG A 8 -34.54 29.47 -10.58
CA ARG A 8 -33.65 30.44 -9.90
C ARG A 8 -32.20 29.98 -9.88
N VAL A 9 -31.95 28.68 -9.72
CA VAL A 9 -30.59 28.11 -9.81
C VAL A 9 -30.05 28.26 -11.23
N ALA A 10 -30.86 27.96 -12.25
CA ALA A 10 -30.49 28.16 -13.65
C ALA A 10 -30.21 29.64 -13.98
N ARG A 11 -31.03 30.58 -13.47
CA ARG A 11 -30.78 32.02 -13.64
C ARG A 11 -29.52 32.51 -12.92
N ARG A 12 -29.18 31.96 -11.75
CA ARG A 12 -27.94 32.30 -11.03
C ARG A 12 -26.69 31.80 -11.75
N ILE A 13 -26.76 30.61 -12.36
CA ILE A 13 -25.68 30.06 -13.18
C ILE A 13 -25.53 30.88 -14.48
N ALA A 14 -26.64 31.25 -15.13
CA ALA A 14 -26.62 32.09 -16.33
C ALA A 14 -26.14 33.53 -16.05
N ALA A 15 -26.53 34.13 -14.92
CA ALA A 15 -26.09 35.47 -14.53
C ALA A 15 -24.61 35.52 -14.13
N GLY A 16 -24.07 34.44 -13.54
CA GLY A 16 -22.64 34.30 -13.29
C GLY A 16 -21.80 34.20 -14.57
N ALA A 17 -22.36 33.63 -15.64
CA ALA A 17 -21.71 33.54 -16.94
C ALA A 17 -21.73 34.85 -17.74
N ALA A 18 -22.75 35.71 -17.57
CA ALA A 18 -22.97 36.87 -18.42
C ALA A 18 -22.28 38.17 -17.95
N TYR A 19 -22.03 38.37 -16.64
CA TYR A 19 -21.60 39.69 -16.12
C TYR A 19 -20.35 39.70 -15.22
N GLY A 20 -19.60 38.60 -15.10
CA GLY A 20 -18.37 38.62 -14.29
C GLY A 20 -17.60 37.30 -14.11
N GLY A 21 -18.03 36.21 -14.73
CA GLY A 21 -17.41 34.87 -14.57
C GLY A 21 -16.69 34.32 -15.81
N GLY A 22 -16.59 35.09 -16.90
CA GLY A 22 -16.05 34.60 -18.18
C GLY A 22 -14.61 34.10 -18.11
N GLY A 23 -13.72 34.83 -17.43
CA GLY A 23 -12.31 34.43 -17.27
C GLY A 23 -12.10 33.26 -16.31
N ILE A 24 -12.84 33.23 -15.19
CA ILE A 24 -12.71 32.18 -14.16
C ILE A 24 -13.35 30.87 -14.62
N GLY A 25 -14.49 30.94 -15.33
CA GLY A 25 -15.16 29.76 -15.90
C GLY A 25 -14.36 29.12 -17.04
N LEU A 26 -13.79 29.93 -17.95
CA LEU A 26 -12.94 29.44 -19.04
C LEU A 26 -11.59 28.92 -18.55
N ALA A 27 -10.94 29.61 -17.60
CA ALA A 27 -9.71 29.12 -16.98
C ALA A 27 -9.95 27.82 -16.19
N GLY A 28 -11.06 27.72 -15.45
CA GLY A 28 -11.46 26.50 -14.75
C GLY A 28 -11.71 25.34 -15.71
N ALA A 29 -12.41 25.59 -16.82
CA ALA A 29 -12.64 24.58 -17.86
C ALA A 29 -11.34 24.13 -18.55
N ALA A 30 -10.39 25.06 -18.80
CA ALA A 30 -9.09 24.74 -19.36
C ALA A 30 -8.24 23.86 -18.42
N VAL A 31 -8.22 24.15 -17.11
CA VAL A 31 -7.54 23.32 -16.11
C VAL A 31 -8.15 21.92 -16.03
N VAL A 32 -9.49 21.83 -16.01
CA VAL A 32 -10.17 20.52 -16.02
C VAL A 32 -9.88 19.75 -17.32
N GLY A 33 -9.88 20.43 -18.47
CA GLY A 33 -9.53 19.86 -19.75
C GLY A 33 -8.10 19.30 -19.78
N LEU A 34 -7.13 20.05 -19.24
CA LEU A 34 -5.74 19.61 -19.11
C LEU A 34 -5.62 18.35 -18.24
N LEU A 35 -6.26 18.34 -17.06
CA LEU A 35 -6.25 17.18 -16.16
C LEU A 35 -6.86 15.93 -16.81
N LEU A 36 -7.95 16.09 -17.57
CA LEU A 36 -8.58 14.99 -18.30
C LEU A 36 -7.69 14.47 -19.42
N ALA A 37 -7.02 15.38 -20.16
CA ALA A 37 -6.07 15.01 -21.21
C ALA A 37 -4.86 14.26 -20.63
N GLU A 38 -4.25 14.75 -19.55
CA GLU A 38 -3.15 14.06 -18.85
C GLU A 38 -3.59 12.68 -18.34
N ALA A 39 -4.77 12.57 -17.72
CA ALA A 39 -5.29 11.30 -17.25
C ALA A 39 -5.53 10.30 -18.40
N GLN A 40 -5.99 10.77 -19.56
CA GLN A 40 -6.17 9.93 -20.74
C GLN A 40 -4.83 9.49 -21.34
N LEU A 41 -3.84 10.39 -21.41
CA LEU A 41 -2.50 10.07 -21.88
C LEU A 41 -1.80 9.08 -20.97
N ALA A 42 -1.86 9.27 -19.64
CA ALA A 42 -1.33 8.31 -18.68
C ALA A 42 -1.98 6.94 -18.84
N ARG A 43 -3.32 6.87 -18.94
CA ARG A 43 -4.04 5.61 -19.21
C ARG A 43 -3.63 4.95 -20.52
N ARG A 44 -3.40 5.74 -21.58
CA ARG A 44 -2.94 5.21 -22.87
C ARG A 44 -1.51 4.66 -22.79
N HIS A 45 -0.61 5.28 -22.04
CA HIS A 45 0.74 4.73 -21.84
C HIS A 45 0.72 3.44 -21.02
N VAL A 46 -0.07 3.41 -19.93
CA VAL A 46 -0.20 2.21 -19.08
C VAL A 46 -0.88 1.05 -19.83
N ASN A 47 -1.91 1.33 -20.65
CA ASN A 47 -2.64 0.31 -21.39
C ASN A 47 -2.04 -0.01 -22.77
N GLY A 48 -1.27 0.91 -23.35
CA GLY A 48 -0.72 0.84 -24.71
C GLY A 48 0.50 -0.08 -24.85
N ASN A 49 1.16 -0.42 -23.73
CA ASN A 49 2.25 -1.40 -23.71
C ASN A 49 1.75 -2.87 -23.75
N GLY A 50 0.48 -3.09 -24.09
CA GLY A 50 0.12 -4.19 -24.99
C GLY A 50 0.34 -5.61 -24.47
N ALA A 51 0.04 -5.88 -23.20
CA ALA A 51 -0.43 -7.14 -22.65
C ALA A 51 -0.46 -6.95 -21.13
N HIS A 52 -1.59 -7.17 -20.45
CA HIS A 52 -1.51 -7.40 -19.01
C HIS A 52 -0.82 -8.76 -18.84
N PRO A 53 0.48 -8.80 -18.46
CA PRO A 53 1.17 -10.08 -18.35
C PRO A 53 0.38 -10.89 -17.32
N ARG A 54 0.11 -12.16 -17.65
CA ARG A 54 -0.55 -13.07 -16.71
C ARG A 54 0.21 -13.00 -15.39
N VAL A 55 -0.47 -12.57 -14.33
CA VAL A 55 0.13 -12.51 -12.99
C VAL A 55 0.62 -13.91 -12.63
N PRO A 56 1.90 -14.08 -12.26
CA PRO A 56 2.43 -15.39 -11.93
C PRO A 56 1.78 -15.92 -10.65
N HIS A 57 1.36 -17.17 -10.68
CA HIS A 57 0.74 -17.82 -9.53
C HIS A 57 1.81 -18.22 -8.51
N ALA A 58 1.75 -17.63 -7.31
CA ALA A 58 2.75 -17.82 -6.26
C ALA A 58 2.28 -18.71 -5.10
N ASP A 59 1.03 -19.20 -5.08
CA ASP A 59 0.57 -20.05 -3.98
C ASP A 59 1.44 -21.31 -3.85
N GLY A 60 1.81 -21.65 -2.63
CA GLY A 60 2.73 -22.75 -2.39
C GLY A 60 3.33 -22.76 -1.01
N LEU A 61 4.21 -23.74 -0.78
CA LEU A 61 4.96 -23.89 0.46
C LEU A 61 6.39 -23.38 0.26
N TYR A 62 6.75 -22.36 1.04
CA TYR A 62 8.06 -21.72 1.07
C TYR A 62 8.85 -22.18 2.31
N GLY A 63 10.18 -22.20 2.20
CA GLY A 63 11.05 -22.59 3.31
C GLY A 63 10.97 -24.07 3.69
N ARG A 64 10.82 -24.98 2.71
CA ARG A 64 10.75 -26.44 2.96
C ARG A 64 11.95 -26.99 3.75
N ALA A 65 13.11 -26.35 3.64
CA ALA A 65 14.31 -26.72 4.40
C ALA A 65 14.11 -26.57 5.92
N TYR A 66 13.16 -25.76 6.36
CA TYR A 66 12.82 -25.55 7.76
C TYR A 66 11.72 -26.50 8.26
N ALA A 67 11.28 -27.47 7.46
CA ALA A 67 10.19 -28.36 7.84
C ALA A 67 10.62 -29.32 8.95
N VAL A 68 9.97 -29.21 10.10
CA VAL A 68 10.09 -30.15 11.22
C VAL A 68 8.87 -31.10 11.22
N PRO A 69 9.06 -32.43 11.28
CA PRO A 69 7.95 -33.37 11.33
C PRO A 69 6.99 -33.08 12.49
N GLY A 70 5.70 -32.99 12.20
CA GLY A 70 4.65 -32.70 13.21
C GLY A 70 4.39 -31.21 13.45
N GLU A 71 5.25 -30.31 12.97
CA GLU A 71 4.98 -28.86 13.02
C GLU A 71 4.23 -28.38 11.78
N GLU A 72 3.16 -27.62 12.01
CA GLU A 72 2.43 -26.99 10.92
C GLU A 72 3.16 -25.75 10.39
N ALA A 73 3.16 -25.64 9.06
CA ALA A 73 3.59 -24.43 8.36
C ALA A 73 2.72 -23.22 8.75
N LEU A 74 3.36 -22.06 8.90
CA LEU A 74 2.70 -20.78 9.03
C LEU A 74 1.86 -20.48 7.79
N ARG A 75 0.75 -19.77 7.95
CA ARG A 75 -0.19 -19.45 6.87
C ARG A 75 -0.19 -17.95 6.63
N LEU A 76 0.38 -17.54 5.51
CA LEU A 76 0.38 -16.17 5.02
C LEU A 76 -0.63 -16.03 3.88
N THR A 77 -1.55 -15.07 4.00
CA THR A 77 -2.52 -14.77 2.94
C THR A 77 -2.39 -13.34 2.43
N LEU A 78 -2.34 -13.16 1.12
CA LEU A 78 -2.33 -11.86 0.45
C LEU A 78 -3.73 -11.52 -0.07
N LEU A 79 -4.17 -10.29 0.21
CA LEU A 79 -5.41 -9.70 -0.29
C LEU A 79 -5.11 -8.33 -0.91
N GLY A 80 -5.94 -7.89 -1.85
CA GLY A 80 -5.85 -6.55 -2.40
C GLY A 80 -6.02 -6.47 -3.90
N ASP A 81 -5.27 -5.54 -4.50
CA ASP A 81 -5.32 -5.22 -5.92
C ASP A 81 -4.17 -5.87 -6.74
N SER A 82 -3.81 -5.28 -7.88
CA SER A 82 -2.73 -5.77 -8.74
C SER A 82 -1.37 -5.76 -8.06
N THR A 83 -1.16 -4.86 -7.09
CA THR A 83 0.08 -4.79 -6.31
C THR A 83 0.22 -6.01 -5.43
N ALA A 84 -0.82 -6.37 -4.66
CA ALA A 84 -0.82 -7.59 -3.85
C ALA A 84 -0.74 -8.85 -4.72
N ALA A 85 -1.33 -8.83 -5.92
CA ALA A 85 -1.27 -9.95 -6.86
C ALA A 85 0.16 -10.19 -7.40
N GLY A 86 0.99 -9.14 -7.49
CA GLY A 86 2.32 -9.22 -8.11
C GLY A 86 2.28 -8.92 -9.61
N GLN A 87 1.39 -8.05 -10.06
CA GLN A 87 1.38 -7.55 -11.44
C GLN A 87 2.68 -6.81 -11.75
N GLY A 88 3.26 -7.00 -12.93
CA GLY A 88 4.51 -6.33 -13.35
C GLY A 88 5.74 -7.23 -13.29
N VAL A 89 5.65 -8.40 -12.64
CA VAL A 89 6.71 -9.43 -12.65
C VAL A 89 6.29 -10.67 -13.43
N HIS A 90 7.29 -11.43 -13.89
CA HIS A 90 7.07 -12.62 -14.72
C HIS A 90 7.31 -13.95 -13.98
N ARG A 91 7.99 -13.92 -12.84
CA ARG A 91 8.29 -15.13 -12.05
C ARG A 91 7.56 -15.10 -10.71
N ALA A 92 7.02 -16.25 -10.30
CA ALA A 92 6.30 -16.39 -9.03
C ALA A 92 7.14 -15.94 -7.83
N GLY A 93 8.45 -16.26 -7.82
CA GLY A 93 9.38 -15.86 -6.76
C GLY A 93 9.64 -14.35 -6.65
N GLN A 94 9.24 -13.56 -7.64
CA GLN A 94 9.37 -12.10 -7.63
C GLN A 94 8.10 -11.38 -7.15
N THR A 95 7.03 -12.13 -6.86
CA THR A 95 5.79 -11.55 -6.33
C THR A 95 5.99 -11.12 -4.88
N PRO A 96 5.27 -10.09 -4.40
CA PRO A 96 5.39 -9.66 -3.01
C PRO A 96 5.02 -10.77 -2.04
N GLY A 97 4.00 -11.58 -2.37
CA GLY A 97 3.62 -12.75 -1.57
C GLY A 97 4.77 -13.75 -1.41
N ALA A 98 5.46 -14.10 -2.50
CA ALA A 98 6.57 -15.05 -2.45
C ALA A 98 7.78 -14.51 -1.68
N LEU A 99 8.08 -13.22 -1.83
CA LEU A 99 9.17 -12.54 -1.12
C LEU A 99 8.89 -12.48 0.39
N LEU A 100 7.66 -12.11 0.77
CA LEU A 100 7.21 -12.12 2.16
C LEU A 100 7.21 -13.53 2.74
N ALA A 101 6.70 -14.54 2.02
CA ALA A 101 6.67 -15.92 2.48
C ALA A 101 8.08 -16.50 2.69
N SER A 102 9.00 -16.20 1.77
CA SER A 102 10.40 -16.65 1.87
C SER A 102 11.12 -15.98 3.03
N GLY A 103 10.98 -14.65 3.18
CA GLY A 103 11.59 -13.91 4.27
C GLY A 103 11.01 -14.30 5.63
N LEU A 104 9.70 -14.49 5.72
CA LEU A 104 9.04 -14.95 6.94
C LEU A 104 9.49 -16.36 7.31
N ALA A 105 9.61 -17.27 6.33
CA ALA A 105 10.07 -18.63 6.60
C ALA A 105 11.51 -18.67 7.14
N ALA A 106 12.38 -17.80 6.62
CA ALA A 106 13.75 -17.67 7.10
C ALA A 106 13.83 -17.09 8.52
N VAL A 107 13.04 -16.05 8.83
CA VAL A 107 13.03 -15.44 10.18
C VAL A 107 12.38 -16.35 11.22
N ALA A 108 11.29 -17.03 10.85
CA ALA A 108 10.58 -17.92 11.75
C ALA A 108 11.25 -19.30 11.90
N GLU A 109 12.23 -19.61 11.04
CA GLU A 109 12.78 -20.96 10.85
C GLU A 109 11.68 -22.02 10.72
N ARG A 110 10.59 -21.67 10.02
CA ARG A 110 9.39 -22.50 9.85
C ARG A 110 8.82 -22.34 8.44
N PRO A 111 8.32 -23.41 7.79
CA PRO A 111 7.76 -23.29 6.46
C PRO A 111 6.55 -22.36 6.44
N VAL A 112 6.34 -21.65 5.34
CA VAL A 112 5.19 -20.75 5.14
C VAL A 112 4.37 -21.21 3.95
N LYS A 113 3.10 -21.53 4.18
CA LYS A 113 2.10 -21.76 3.15
C LYS A 113 1.49 -20.42 2.73
N LEU A 114 1.84 -19.98 1.53
CA LEU A 114 1.33 -18.77 0.91
C LEU A 114 0.04 -19.06 0.14
N ARG A 115 -0.94 -18.17 0.29
CA ARG A 115 -2.12 -18.07 -0.57
C ARG A 115 -2.34 -16.62 -1.00
N ASN A 116 -2.62 -16.37 -2.27
CA ASN A 116 -2.95 -15.05 -2.78
C ASN A 116 -4.37 -15.03 -3.34
N VAL A 117 -5.24 -14.20 -2.76
CA VAL A 117 -6.62 -13.99 -3.24
C VAL A 117 -6.83 -12.59 -3.81
N ALA A 118 -5.76 -11.81 -3.94
CA ALA A 118 -5.80 -10.49 -4.55
C ALA A 118 -6.25 -10.57 -6.01
N LEU A 119 -6.92 -9.53 -6.47
CA LEU A 119 -7.46 -9.44 -7.81
C LEU A 119 -6.97 -8.16 -8.48
N PRO A 120 -6.22 -8.25 -9.60
CA PRO A 120 -5.87 -7.08 -10.38
C PRO A 120 -7.10 -6.23 -10.74
N GLY A 121 -6.99 -4.92 -10.52
CA GLY A 121 -8.09 -3.97 -10.74
C GLY A 121 -9.11 -3.86 -9.60
N ALA A 122 -9.00 -4.65 -8.53
CA ALA A 122 -9.88 -4.54 -7.37
C ALA A 122 -9.77 -3.17 -6.70
N GLN A 123 -10.93 -2.65 -6.28
CA GLN A 123 -11.05 -1.53 -5.34
C GLN A 123 -11.42 -2.06 -3.96
N SER A 124 -11.39 -1.21 -2.93
CA SER A 124 -11.64 -1.67 -1.54
C SER A 124 -12.99 -2.36 -1.33
N ASP A 125 -14.01 -2.13 -2.15
CA ASP A 125 -15.29 -2.83 -2.02
C ASP A 125 -15.24 -4.32 -2.40
N ASP A 126 -14.23 -4.76 -3.15
CA ASP A 126 -13.99 -6.18 -3.45
C ASP A 126 -13.38 -6.96 -2.27
N LEU A 127 -12.85 -6.27 -1.25
CA LEU A 127 -12.26 -6.93 -0.08
C LEU A 127 -13.24 -7.85 0.64
N ASP A 128 -14.54 -7.54 0.61
CA ASP A 128 -15.55 -8.38 1.26
C ASP A 128 -15.60 -9.79 0.65
N ARG A 129 -15.53 -9.86 -0.70
CA ARG A 129 -15.45 -11.11 -1.46
C ARG A 129 -14.13 -11.84 -1.17
N GLN A 130 -13.02 -11.13 -1.14
CA GLN A 130 -11.71 -11.74 -0.86
C GLN A 130 -11.65 -12.32 0.56
N VAL A 131 -12.13 -11.58 1.56
CA VAL A 131 -12.24 -12.08 2.95
C VAL A 131 -13.18 -13.28 3.04
N ALA A 132 -14.31 -13.26 2.33
CA ALA A 132 -15.19 -14.42 2.25
C ALA A 132 -14.50 -15.65 1.64
N ALA A 133 -13.67 -15.48 0.61
CA ALA A 133 -12.90 -16.58 0.00
C ALA A 133 -11.78 -17.13 0.91
N VAL A 134 -11.25 -16.29 1.81
CA VAL A 134 -10.26 -16.69 2.82
C VAL A 134 -10.95 -17.46 3.95
N LEU A 135 -12.00 -16.88 4.54
CA LEU A 135 -12.66 -17.44 5.73
C LEU A 135 -13.67 -18.55 5.41
N GLY A 136 -14.20 -18.60 4.18
CA GLY A 136 -15.13 -19.64 3.73
C GLY A 136 -14.47 -20.94 3.28
N ASN A 137 -13.14 -20.97 3.19
CA ASN A 137 -12.41 -22.21 2.94
C ASN A 137 -12.35 -23.02 4.23
N ALA A 138 -12.72 -24.31 4.21
CA ALA A 138 -12.78 -25.21 5.37
C ALA A 138 -11.41 -25.48 6.05
N GLY A 139 -10.36 -24.75 5.67
CA GLY A 139 -9.08 -24.78 6.32
C GLY A 139 -9.02 -23.91 7.58
N ARG A 140 -7.93 -24.08 8.33
CA ARG A 140 -7.55 -23.21 9.45
C ARG A 140 -7.36 -21.76 8.99
N VAL A 141 -7.79 -20.82 9.85
CA VAL A 141 -7.60 -19.37 9.70
C VAL A 141 -6.12 -19.04 9.43
N PRO A 142 -5.81 -18.06 8.56
CA PRO A 142 -4.42 -17.63 8.35
C PRO A 142 -3.80 -17.12 9.64
N ASP A 143 -2.51 -17.38 9.86
CA ASP A 143 -1.79 -16.79 11.00
C ASP A 143 -1.59 -15.28 10.76
N VAL A 144 -1.34 -14.87 9.50
CA VAL A 144 -1.25 -13.47 9.11
C VAL A 144 -1.82 -13.21 7.71
N CYS A 145 -2.53 -12.10 7.58
CA CYS A 145 -3.00 -11.54 6.32
C CYS A 145 -2.28 -10.23 6.01
N VAL A 146 -1.81 -10.09 4.78
CA VAL A 146 -1.25 -8.84 4.26
C VAL A 146 -2.20 -8.27 3.22
N ILE A 147 -2.64 -7.02 3.41
CA ILE A 147 -3.55 -6.32 2.50
C ILE A 147 -2.77 -5.19 1.81
N MET A 148 -2.78 -5.14 0.47
CA MET A 148 -2.26 -4.00 -0.28
C MET A 148 -3.34 -3.52 -1.25
N ILE A 149 -3.96 -2.38 -0.94
CA ILE A 149 -5.10 -1.86 -1.70
C ILE A 149 -5.22 -0.34 -1.57
N GLY A 150 -5.69 0.32 -2.63
CA GLY A 150 -6.03 1.74 -2.61
C GLY A 150 -5.59 2.48 -3.87
N ALA A 151 -4.69 1.92 -4.68
CA ALA A 151 -4.29 2.53 -5.94
C ALA A 151 -5.51 2.70 -6.87
N ASN A 152 -6.33 1.65 -7.00
CA ASN A 152 -7.55 1.69 -7.81
C ASN A 152 -8.64 2.59 -7.22
N ASP A 153 -8.71 2.71 -5.90
CA ASP A 153 -9.62 3.63 -5.22
C ASP A 153 -9.34 5.08 -5.64
N VAL A 154 -8.06 5.48 -5.72
CA VAL A 154 -7.67 6.82 -6.18
C VAL A 154 -7.90 6.97 -7.69
N THR A 155 -7.43 6.03 -8.52
CA THR A 155 -7.53 6.16 -9.99
C THR A 155 -8.97 6.11 -10.51
N GLN A 156 -9.85 5.40 -9.81
CA GLN A 156 -11.28 5.32 -10.11
C GLN A 156 -12.13 6.24 -9.24
N ARG A 157 -11.51 7.10 -8.41
CA ARG A 157 -12.16 8.16 -7.64
C ARG A 157 -13.22 7.66 -6.64
N MET A 158 -12.97 6.51 -6.00
CA MET A 158 -13.77 6.07 -4.86
C MET A 158 -13.67 7.09 -3.73
N PRO A 159 -14.79 7.49 -3.09
CA PRO A 159 -14.74 8.37 -1.93
C PRO A 159 -13.87 7.76 -0.82
N PRO A 160 -12.88 8.49 -0.24
CA PRO A 160 -11.97 7.94 0.77
C PRO A 160 -12.68 7.32 1.98
N THR A 161 -13.79 7.93 2.42
CA THR A 161 -14.62 7.40 3.51
C THR A 161 -15.24 6.04 3.19
N ARG A 162 -15.63 5.81 1.93
CA ARG A 162 -16.13 4.51 1.47
C ARG A 162 -15.00 3.50 1.41
N SER A 163 -13.86 3.88 0.84
CA SER A 163 -12.67 3.05 0.76
C SER A 163 -12.23 2.53 2.13
N VAL A 164 -12.02 3.45 3.09
CA VAL A 164 -11.62 3.13 4.46
C VAL A 164 -12.67 2.28 5.17
N ARG A 165 -13.97 2.55 4.98
CA ARG A 165 -15.03 1.71 5.58
C ARG A 165 -14.93 0.25 5.13
N HIS A 166 -14.70 0.00 3.83
CA HIS A 166 -14.55 -1.36 3.33
C HIS A 166 -13.27 -2.02 3.87
N LEU A 167 -12.14 -1.30 3.89
CA LEU A 167 -10.90 -1.78 4.47
C LEU A 167 -11.05 -2.12 5.97
N SER A 168 -11.60 -1.21 6.78
CA SER A 168 -11.83 -1.44 8.21
C SER A 168 -12.76 -2.64 8.45
N ALA A 169 -13.79 -2.83 7.61
CA ALA A 169 -14.65 -4.01 7.71
C ALA A 169 -13.88 -5.31 7.42
N ALA A 170 -13.02 -5.32 6.41
CA ALA A 170 -12.17 -6.46 6.08
C ALA A 170 -11.19 -6.79 7.22
N VAL A 171 -10.47 -5.78 7.73
CA VAL A 171 -9.54 -5.93 8.86
C VAL A 171 -10.27 -6.47 10.08
N ARG A 172 -11.41 -5.88 10.46
CA ARG A 172 -12.21 -6.34 11.59
C ARG A 172 -12.57 -7.81 11.45
N ARG A 173 -13.12 -8.23 10.29
CA ARG A 173 -13.53 -9.63 10.06
C ARG A 173 -12.36 -10.60 10.19
N LEU A 174 -11.19 -10.25 9.66
CA LEU A 174 -9.98 -11.08 9.74
C LEU A 174 -9.44 -11.16 11.17
N ARG A 175 -9.35 -10.01 11.88
CA ARG A 175 -8.92 -9.97 13.29
C ARG A 175 -9.90 -10.74 14.19
N THR A 176 -11.21 -10.60 14.00
CA THR A 176 -12.23 -11.36 14.73
C THR A 176 -12.11 -12.87 14.48
N ALA A 177 -11.69 -13.30 13.28
CA ALA A 177 -11.42 -14.70 12.99
C ALA A 177 -10.12 -15.21 13.64
N GLY A 178 -9.26 -14.33 14.16
CA GLY A 178 -8.00 -14.66 14.82
C GLY A 178 -6.74 -14.52 13.96
N ALA A 179 -6.85 -14.01 12.73
CA ALA A 179 -5.68 -13.72 11.91
C ALA A 179 -5.02 -12.41 12.35
N GLU A 180 -3.68 -12.33 12.33
CA GLU A 180 -2.99 -11.03 12.34
C GLU A 180 -3.19 -10.31 11.01
N VAL A 181 -3.25 -8.96 11.03
CA VAL A 181 -3.49 -8.19 9.81
C VAL A 181 -2.49 -7.05 9.69
N VAL A 182 -1.73 -7.05 8.59
CA VAL A 182 -0.81 -5.97 8.21
C VAL A 182 -1.29 -5.35 6.91
N VAL A 183 -1.42 -4.04 6.88
CA VAL A 183 -1.85 -3.31 5.67
C VAL A 183 -0.71 -2.47 5.13
N GLY A 184 -0.30 -2.74 3.90
CA GLY A 184 0.48 -1.81 3.10
C GLY A 184 -0.47 -0.73 2.57
N THR A 185 -0.34 0.49 3.09
CA THR A 185 -1.26 1.59 2.75
C THR A 185 -1.07 2.06 1.31
N CYS A 186 -2.03 2.85 0.81
CA CYS A 186 -2.04 3.35 -0.56
C CYS A 186 -0.68 3.97 -0.95
N PRO A 187 -0.02 3.48 -2.02
CA PRO A 187 1.25 4.04 -2.48
C PRO A 187 1.05 5.45 -3.05
N ASP A 188 2.12 6.25 -3.08
CA ASP A 188 2.08 7.60 -3.65
C ASP A 188 2.03 7.55 -5.18
N LEU A 189 0.84 7.71 -5.74
CA LEU A 189 0.62 7.68 -7.19
C LEU A 189 1.24 8.89 -7.92
N GLY A 190 1.73 9.90 -7.20
CA GLY A 190 2.52 10.98 -7.80
C GLY A 190 3.96 10.58 -8.15
N THR A 191 4.39 9.36 -7.83
CA THR A 191 5.69 8.80 -8.25
C THR A 191 5.66 8.15 -9.63
N ILE A 192 4.47 7.95 -10.19
CA ILE A 192 4.27 7.29 -11.49
C ILE A 192 4.75 8.22 -12.62
N GLU A 193 5.79 7.77 -13.35
CA GLU A 193 6.51 8.58 -14.35
C GLU A 193 5.59 9.16 -15.44
N PRO A 194 4.63 8.41 -16.02
CA PRO A 194 3.68 8.94 -17.01
C PRO A 194 2.74 10.06 -16.53
N VAL A 195 2.68 10.36 -15.22
CA VAL A 195 1.78 11.38 -14.69
C VAL A 195 2.48 12.75 -14.68
N GLY A 196 2.02 13.64 -15.56
CA GLY A 196 2.49 15.03 -15.67
C GLY A 196 1.97 15.96 -14.57
N GLN A 197 2.49 17.20 -14.54
CA GLN A 197 1.95 18.27 -13.69
C GLN A 197 0.83 19.01 -14.44
N PRO A 198 -0.32 19.29 -13.80
CA PRO A 198 -0.55 19.30 -12.35
C PRO A 198 -1.16 18.01 -11.76
N LEU A 199 -1.51 17.01 -12.57
CA LEU A 199 -2.16 15.78 -12.10
C LEU A 199 -1.31 15.01 -11.08
N ARG A 200 0.02 15.05 -11.22
CA ARG A 200 0.97 14.41 -10.30
C ARG A 200 0.80 14.89 -8.87
N TRP A 201 0.68 16.21 -8.67
CA TRP A 201 0.48 16.79 -7.35
C TRP A 201 -0.86 16.37 -6.73
N LEU A 202 -1.92 16.34 -7.55
CA LEU A 202 -3.25 15.90 -7.10
C LEU A 202 -3.25 14.41 -6.73
N ALA A 203 -2.60 13.58 -7.54
CA ALA A 203 -2.47 12.14 -7.29
C ALA A 203 -1.73 11.88 -5.98
N ARG A 204 -0.57 12.54 -5.76
CA ARG A 204 0.20 12.49 -4.51
C ARG A 204 -0.62 12.90 -3.30
N ARG A 205 -1.35 14.01 -3.41
CA ARG A 205 -2.19 14.50 -2.31
C ARG A 205 -3.30 13.50 -1.99
N ALA A 206 -3.99 12.99 -3.01
CA ALA A 206 -5.10 12.06 -2.84
C ALA A 206 -4.64 10.72 -2.25
N SER A 207 -3.52 10.16 -2.74
CA SER A 207 -2.96 8.92 -2.22
C SER A 207 -2.50 9.04 -0.77
N ARG A 208 -1.79 10.12 -0.40
CA ARG A 208 -1.34 10.35 0.98
C ARG A 208 -2.51 10.57 1.94
N GLN A 209 -3.55 11.29 1.50
CA GLN A 209 -4.78 11.46 2.28
C GLN A 209 -5.48 10.12 2.52
N LEU A 210 -5.57 9.28 1.47
CA LEU A 210 -6.15 7.94 1.60
C LEU A 210 -5.29 7.07 2.53
N ALA A 211 -3.96 7.07 2.37
CA ALA A 211 -3.05 6.29 3.22
C ALA A 211 -3.18 6.65 4.71
N ALA A 212 -3.23 7.94 5.04
CA ALA A 212 -3.44 8.38 6.42
C ALA A 212 -4.80 7.91 6.97
N ALA A 213 -5.86 8.02 6.16
CA ALA A 213 -7.19 7.56 6.56
C ALA A 213 -7.27 6.03 6.72
N GLN A 214 -6.57 5.27 5.88
CA GLN A 214 -6.40 3.83 6.02
C GLN A 214 -5.68 3.48 7.33
N THR A 215 -4.57 4.16 7.67
CA THR A 215 -3.89 3.95 8.95
C THR A 215 -4.84 4.07 10.12
N ILE A 216 -5.60 5.17 10.22
CA ILE A 216 -6.56 5.36 11.31
C ILE A 216 -7.55 4.20 11.36
N GLY A 217 -8.21 3.89 10.23
CA GLY A 217 -9.24 2.86 10.17
C GLY A 217 -8.73 1.43 10.39
N VAL A 218 -7.45 1.14 10.16
CA VAL A 218 -6.84 -0.17 10.40
C VAL A 218 -6.44 -0.34 11.86
N ILE A 219 -5.81 0.68 12.46
CA ILE A 219 -5.38 0.66 13.86
C ILE A 219 -6.57 0.49 14.79
N GLU A 220 -7.68 1.18 14.52
CA GLU A 220 -8.92 1.06 15.31
C GLU A 220 -9.51 -0.35 15.30
N GLN A 221 -9.18 -1.17 14.30
CA GLN A 221 -9.65 -2.55 14.19
C GLN A 221 -8.61 -3.56 14.67
N GLY A 222 -7.51 -3.09 15.28
CA GLY A 222 -6.44 -3.94 15.82
C GLY A 222 -5.49 -4.52 14.77
N GLY A 223 -5.47 -3.94 13.56
CA GLY A 223 -4.45 -4.24 12.55
C GLY A 223 -3.20 -3.34 12.72
N ARG A 224 -2.17 -3.63 11.93
CA ARG A 224 -0.96 -2.80 11.80
C ARG A 224 -0.87 -2.23 10.39
N THR A 225 -0.23 -1.07 10.23
CA THR A 225 0.00 -0.50 8.89
C THR A 225 1.46 -0.23 8.63
N VAL A 226 1.87 -0.40 7.37
CA VAL A 226 3.17 0.01 6.85
C VAL A 226 2.92 1.01 5.72
N SER A 227 3.52 2.18 5.82
CA SER A 227 3.43 3.18 4.76
C SER A 227 4.22 2.74 3.53
N LEU A 228 3.51 2.51 2.43
CA LEU A 228 4.11 2.27 1.11
C LEU A 228 4.40 3.58 0.35
N GLY A 229 3.94 4.72 0.88
CA GLY A 229 3.88 6.01 0.19
C GLY A 229 5.18 6.44 -0.47
N ASP A 230 6.32 6.20 0.18
CA ASP A 230 7.67 6.46 -0.35
C ASP A 230 8.59 5.25 -0.12
N LEU A 231 8.05 4.01 -0.08
CA LEU A 231 8.91 2.80 -0.06
C LEU A 231 9.75 2.73 -1.35
N LEU A 232 9.39 3.67 -2.21
CA LEU A 232 9.98 4.24 -3.35
C LEU A 232 10.60 5.61 -2.95
N GLY A 233 11.63 5.65 -2.10
CA GLY A 233 12.17 6.90 -1.53
C GLY A 233 12.75 7.89 -2.59
N PRO A 234 13.62 8.84 -2.21
CA PRO A 234 14.35 9.67 -3.18
C PRO A 234 15.04 8.84 -4.28
N GLU A 235 15.39 7.59 -3.96
CA GLU A 235 15.95 6.59 -4.89
C GLU A 235 15.01 6.19 -6.03
N PHE A 236 13.69 6.23 -5.83
CA PHE A 236 12.71 5.96 -6.89
C PHE A 236 12.37 7.20 -7.72
N GLU A 237 12.42 8.38 -7.11
CA GLU A 237 12.42 9.64 -7.85
C GLU A 237 13.73 9.76 -8.68
N ALA A 238 14.84 9.21 -8.19
CA ALA A 238 16.12 9.18 -8.88
C ALA A 238 16.23 8.08 -9.95
N ASN A 239 15.70 6.87 -9.68
CA ASN A 239 15.80 5.69 -10.56
C ASN A 239 14.41 5.05 -10.85
N PRO A 240 13.43 5.80 -11.41
CA PRO A 240 12.08 5.28 -11.64
C PRO A 240 12.05 4.09 -12.61
N ARG A 241 13.03 3.99 -13.53
CA ARG A 241 13.12 2.96 -14.57
C ARG A 241 13.55 1.58 -14.04
N GLU A 242 14.21 1.52 -12.89
CA GLU A 242 14.67 0.25 -12.31
C GLU A 242 13.57 -0.40 -11.46
N LEU A 243 12.71 0.43 -10.90
CA LEU A 243 11.82 0.03 -9.82
C LEU A 243 10.34 -0.02 -10.24
N PHE A 244 9.98 0.54 -11.39
CA PHE A 244 8.75 0.21 -12.12
C PHE A 244 9.03 -0.82 -13.23
N GLY A 245 8.04 -1.66 -13.49
CA GLY A 245 8.07 -2.56 -14.63
C GLY A 245 7.95 -1.81 -15.96
N PRO A 246 7.96 -2.54 -17.10
CA PRO A 246 7.88 -1.94 -18.44
C PRO A 246 6.61 -1.11 -18.71
N ASP A 247 5.59 -1.22 -17.87
CA ASP A 247 4.36 -0.42 -17.96
C ASP A 247 4.45 0.93 -17.22
N HIS A 248 5.60 1.22 -16.58
CA HIS A 248 5.86 2.42 -15.80
C HIS A 248 4.79 2.71 -14.73
N TYR A 249 4.10 1.65 -14.26
CA TYR A 249 2.98 1.76 -13.32
C TYR A 249 3.07 0.73 -12.21
N HIS A 250 3.26 -0.55 -12.55
CA HIS A 250 3.38 -1.60 -11.55
C HIS A 250 4.84 -1.75 -11.09
N PRO A 251 5.09 -2.15 -9.83
CA PRO A 251 6.45 -2.37 -9.36
C PRO A 251 7.20 -3.41 -10.20
N SER A 252 8.50 -3.18 -10.40
CA SER A 252 9.42 -4.19 -10.93
C SER A 252 9.71 -5.26 -9.88
N ALA A 253 10.52 -6.27 -10.23
CA ALA A 253 10.98 -7.26 -9.26
C ALA A 253 11.72 -6.60 -8.08
N GLU A 254 12.49 -5.55 -8.33
CA GLU A 254 13.21 -4.81 -7.29
C GLU A 254 12.28 -3.89 -6.49
N GLY A 255 11.28 -3.28 -7.16
CA GLY A 255 10.21 -2.55 -6.49
C GLY A 255 9.44 -3.44 -5.49
N TYR A 256 9.08 -4.66 -5.89
CA TYR A 256 8.44 -5.62 -4.99
C TYR A 256 9.36 -6.12 -3.88
N ALA A 257 10.64 -6.36 -4.15
CA ALA A 257 11.61 -6.71 -3.11
C ALA A 257 11.70 -5.61 -2.06
N THR A 258 11.74 -4.35 -2.49
CA THR A 258 11.77 -3.19 -1.59
C THR A 258 10.50 -3.11 -0.74
N ALA A 259 9.32 -3.22 -1.35
CA ALA A 259 8.06 -3.25 -0.63
C ALA A 259 7.99 -4.39 0.39
N ALA A 260 8.39 -5.60 -0.01
CA ALA A 260 8.42 -6.77 0.88
C ALA A 260 9.39 -6.58 2.05
N MET A 261 10.58 -6.01 1.84
CA MET A 261 11.56 -5.75 2.90
C MET A 261 11.08 -4.79 3.99
N ALA A 262 10.16 -3.88 3.68
CA ALA A 262 9.61 -2.99 4.70
C ALA A 262 8.32 -3.50 5.35
N VAL A 263 7.57 -4.36 4.67
CA VAL A 263 6.40 -5.02 5.24
C VAL A 263 6.79 -6.22 6.13
N LEU A 264 7.77 -7.01 5.71
CA LEU A 264 8.23 -8.22 6.40
C LEU A 264 8.53 -8.00 7.89
N PRO A 265 9.25 -6.93 8.28
CA PRO A 265 9.51 -6.64 9.67
C PRO A 265 8.19 -6.55 10.49
N THR A 266 7.21 -5.78 10.03
CA THR A 266 5.91 -5.65 10.71
C THR A 266 5.13 -6.97 10.74
N VAL A 267 5.24 -7.80 9.70
CA VAL A 267 4.68 -9.17 9.69
C VAL A 267 5.31 -10.03 10.79
N CYS A 268 6.63 -10.00 10.94
CA CYS A 268 7.33 -10.74 11.99
C CYS A 268 6.94 -10.27 13.39
N ALA A 269 6.84 -8.96 13.62
CA ALA A 269 6.33 -8.41 14.89
C ALA A 269 4.89 -8.84 15.18
N ALA A 270 4.01 -8.85 14.18
CA ALA A 270 2.62 -9.24 14.37
C ALA A 270 2.52 -10.69 14.87
N LEU A 271 3.42 -11.56 14.41
CA LEU A 271 3.52 -12.96 14.82
C LEU A 271 4.40 -13.18 16.08
N GLY A 272 4.91 -12.12 16.71
CA GLY A 272 5.75 -12.23 17.91
C GLY A 272 7.12 -12.87 17.68
N LEU A 273 7.67 -12.76 16.46
CA LEU A 273 8.94 -13.40 16.08
C LEU A 273 10.18 -12.56 16.43
N TRP A 274 10.04 -11.41 17.09
CA TRP A 274 11.16 -10.60 17.54
C TRP A 274 11.31 -10.56 19.06
N PRO A 275 12.54 -10.34 19.56
CA PRO A 275 12.78 -10.10 20.97
C PRO A 275 12.01 -8.87 21.47
N ALA A 276 11.45 -8.96 22.67
CA ALA A 276 10.66 -7.89 23.28
C ALA A 276 11.44 -6.56 23.44
N GLU A 277 12.77 -6.59 23.50
CA GLU A 277 13.59 -5.37 23.57
C GLU A 277 13.55 -4.55 22.26
N GLU A 278 13.42 -5.18 21.10
CA GLU A 278 13.31 -4.50 19.79
C GLU A 278 11.92 -3.88 19.57
N GLU A 279 10.98 -4.12 20.49
CA GLU A 279 9.66 -3.49 20.44
C GLU A 279 9.61 -2.08 21.05
N ARG A 280 10.65 -1.67 21.81
CA ARG A 280 10.73 -0.35 22.44
C ARG A 280 11.02 0.76 21.40
N PRO A 281 10.34 1.92 21.46
CA PRO A 281 10.61 3.04 20.55
C PRO A 281 12.04 3.56 20.71
N ASP A 282 12.75 3.68 19.60
CA ASP A 282 14.04 4.36 19.52
C ASP A 282 13.85 5.87 19.24
N ALA A 283 14.11 6.70 20.25
CA ALA A 283 14.01 8.15 20.14
C ALA A 283 14.96 8.74 19.08
N PHE A 284 16.14 8.11 18.82
CA PHE A 284 17.07 8.56 17.78
C PHE A 284 16.50 8.33 16.37
N ARG A 285 15.58 7.37 16.22
CA ARG A 285 14.85 7.11 14.97
C ARG A 285 13.56 7.90 14.86
N ARG A 286 13.29 8.84 15.79
CA ARG A 286 12.01 9.57 15.89
C ARG A 286 10.82 8.61 16.01
N GLU A 287 11.04 7.48 16.66
CA GLU A 287 9.96 6.56 17.03
C GLU A 287 9.34 7.04 18.33
N GLY A 288 8.04 6.78 18.50
CA GLY A 288 7.37 7.22 19.70
C GLY A 288 5.87 7.00 19.67
N PHE A 289 5.29 7.23 20.84
CA PHE A 289 3.86 7.23 21.03
C PHE A 289 3.30 8.57 20.56
N LEU A 290 2.37 8.52 19.62
CA LEU A 290 1.68 9.68 19.07
C LEU A 290 0.16 9.43 19.07
N PRO A 291 -0.68 10.47 19.12
CA PRO A 291 -2.09 10.32 18.78
C PRO A 291 -2.23 9.69 17.39
N VAL A 292 -3.16 8.73 17.23
CA VAL A 292 -3.29 7.94 15.98
C VAL A 292 -3.36 8.82 14.74
N ALA A 293 -4.12 9.92 14.77
CA ALA A 293 -4.24 10.84 13.63
C ALA A 293 -2.91 11.50 13.25
N ARG A 294 -2.06 11.82 14.24
CA ARG A 294 -0.73 12.38 14.01
C ARG A 294 0.23 11.32 13.48
N ALA A 295 0.22 10.12 14.09
CA ALA A 295 1.01 8.99 13.60
C ALA A 295 0.67 8.65 12.14
N ALA A 296 -0.62 8.67 11.80
CA ALA A 296 -1.11 8.44 10.44
C ALA A 296 -0.64 9.51 9.45
N ALA A 297 -0.70 10.79 9.83
CA ALA A 297 -0.23 11.88 8.99
C ALA A 297 1.30 11.82 8.77
N GLU A 298 2.07 11.53 9.82
CA GLU A 298 3.53 11.37 9.72
C GLU A 298 3.90 10.12 8.89
N ALA A 299 3.23 8.98 9.11
CA ALA A 299 3.45 7.78 8.33
C ALA A 299 3.08 7.95 6.85
N ALA A 300 2.00 8.67 6.53
CA ALA A 300 1.63 8.94 5.14
C ALA A 300 2.62 9.86 4.40
N ALA A 301 3.50 10.56 5.13
CA ALA A 301 4.53 11.42 4.57
C ALA A 301 5.93 10.78 4.57
N GLU A 302 6.11 9.67 5.27
CA GLU A 302 7.38 8.96 5.40
C GLU A 302 7.19 7.45 5.26
N ALA A 303 7.82 6.86 4.28
CA ALA A 303 7.69 5.43 4.02
C ALA A 303 8.47 4.48 4.91
N GLY A 304 8.04 3.21 4.86
CA GLY A 304 8.55 2.17 5.75
C GLY A 304 8.19 2.44 7.22
N THR A 305 7.38 3.48 7.46
CA THR A 305 6.88 3.81 8.78
C THR A 305 5.78 2.81 9.13
N GLU A 306 6.04 2.03 10.16
CA GLU A 306 5.06 1.16 10.78
C GLU A 306 4.25 1.97 11.80
N VAL A 307 2.94 1.76 11.79
CA VAL A 307 2.05 2.22 12.84
C VAL A 307 1.36 1.00 13.44
N THR A 308 1.37 0.93 14.77
CA THR A 308 0.64 -0.09 15.54
C THR A 308 -0.10 0.59 16.69
N ALA A 309 -1.20 -0.01 17.15
CA ALA A 309 -1.90 0.47 18.33
C ALA A 309 -0.96 0.47 19.55
N ALA A 310 -1.04 1.52 20.37
CA ALA A 310 -0.35 1.59 21.65
C ALA A 310 -1.36 1.54 22.79
N MET A 311 -1.16 0.60 23.71
CA MET A 311 -1.91 0.54 24.96
C MET A 311 -1.10 1.18 26.09
N PRO A 312 -1.73 1.93 27.01
CA PRO A 312 -3.15 2.30 27.04
C PRO A 312 -3.47 3.58 26.25
N THR A 313 -4.72 3.73 25.85
CA THR A 313 -5.26 4.96 25.25
C THR A 313 -5.22 6.10 26.27
N GLY A 314 -4.42 7.14 26.04
CA GLY A 314 -4.36 8.31 26.91
C GLY A 314 -5.62 9.19 26.85
N PRO A 315 -5.72 10.22 27.71
CA PRO A 315 -6.92 11.06 27.88
C PRO A 315 -7.31 11.91 26.65
N ARG A 316 -6.54 11.88 25.57
CA ARG A 316 -6.77 12.63 24.31
C ARG A 316 -7.18 11.73 23.12
N GLY A 317 -7.59 10.48 23.38
CA GLY A 317 -7.98 9.51 22.35
C GLY A 317 -6.96 8.38 22.16
N PRO A 318 -7.14 7.50 21.15
CA PRO A 318 -6.26 6.35 20.95
C PRO A 318 -4.85 6.81 20.55
N TRP A 319 -3.84 6.10 21.09
CA TRP A 319 -2.43 6.32 20.78
C TRP A 319 -1.93 5.21 19.86
N ALA A 320 -0.96 5.55 19.04
CA ALA A 320 -0.22 4.61 18.21
C ALA A 320 1.28 4.75 18.46
N LEU A 321 1.97 3.63 18.33
CA LEU A 321 3.41 3.58 18.28
C LEU A 321 3.84 3.70 16.81
N LEU A 322 4.55 4.78 16.51
CA LEU A 322 5.19 5.03 15.23
C LEU A 322 6.60 4.40 15.27
N LYS A 323 6.91 3.49 14.35
CA LYS A 323 8.24 2.89 14.19
C LYS A 323 8.82 3.20 12.81
N ARG A 324 10.11 3.53 12.75
CA ARG A 324 10.81 3.86 11.51
C ARG A 324 11.88 2.82 11.27
N ARG A 325 11.54 1.78 10.51
CA ARG A 325 12.46 0.70 10.17
C ARG A 325 13.34 1.14 9.00
N ARG A 326 14.26 2.09 9.27
CA ARG A 326 15.25 2.54 8.28
C ARG A 326 16.21 1.40 7.92
N ARG A 327 16.56 1.33 6.63
CA ARG A 327 17.69 0.56 6.11
C ARG A 327 18.95 0.90 6.92
N ARG A 328 19.61 -0.11 7.51
CA ARG A 328 21.04 0.01 7.82
C ARG A 328 21.78 -0.29 6.52
N ARG A 329 22.43 0.72 5.94
CA ARG A 329 23.35 0.52 4.81
C ARG A 329 24.49 -0.35 5.33
N VAL A 330 24.63 -1.56 4.80
CA VAL A 330 25.92 -2.25 4.86
C VAL A 330 26.81 -1.47 3.88
N PRO A 331 27.92 -0.85 4.32
CA PRO A 331 28.85 -0.21 3.40
C PRO A 331 29.29 -1.26 2.37
N GLU A 332 29.22 -0.93 1.09
CA GLU A 332 29.92 -1.73 0.10
C GLU A 332 31.40 -1.75 0.48
N PRO A 333 32.06 -2.92 0.50
CA PRO A 333 33.50 -2.95 0.62
C PRO A 333 34.09 -2.15 -0.55
N GLU A 334 34.94 -1.17 -0.24
CA GLU A 334 35.65 -0.41 -1.26
C GLU A 334 36.31 -1.39 -2.25
N PRO A 335 36.15 -1.17 -3.57
CA PRO A 335 36.86 -1.99 -4.55
C PRO A 335 38.35 -1.86 -4.28
N THR A 336 38.97 -2.99 -3.92
CA THR A 336 40.41 -3.07 -3.72
C THR A 336 41.09 -2.62 -5.02
N PRO A 337 41.98 -1.62 -4.99
CA PRO A 337 42.66 -1.16 -6.19
C PRO A 337 43.41 -2.34 -6.80
N ALA A 338 43.09 -2.67 -8.05
CA ALA A 338 43.76 -3.71 -8.79
C ALA A 338 45.23 -3.33 -8.95
N THR A 339 46.10 -4.09 -8.31
CA THR A 339 47.55 -4.01 -8.52
C THR A 339 47.82 -4.38 -9.99
N PRO A 340 48.46 -3.52 -10.79
CA PRO A 340 48.85 -3.91 -12.14
C PRO A 340 49.84 -5.08 -12.04
N SER A 341 49.53 -6.16 -12.75
CA SER A 341 50.41 -7.34 -12.82
C SER A 341 51.64 -7.02 -13.69
N PRO A 342 52.82 -7.58 -13.34
CA PRO A 342 54.09 -7.30 -14.02
C PRO A 342 54.17 -7.87 -15.43
#